data_AF-A0A7S2NA37-F1
#
_entry.id   AF-A0A7S2NA37-F1
#
_cell.length_a   1.000
_cell.length_b   1.000
_cell.length_c   1.000
_cell.angle_alpha   90.00
_cell.angle_beta   90.00
_cell.angle_gamma   90.00
#
_symmetry.space_group_name_H-M   'P 1'
#
loop_
_entity.id
_entity.type
_entity.pdbx_description
1 polymer ?
#
loop_
_entity_poly.entity_id
_entity_poly.type
_entity_poly.pdbx_seq_one_letter_code
_entity_poly.pdbx_strand_id
1 'polypeptide(L)'
;ATTRTSCPWDETGLVPFPSGTSHVDVTLSTNTKVLLSSGTTITGKLRVPAGAELIFADTSFELVARSIILNGRLRVGSPTCRTSAGTQHTITLTGSRSDA
;
A
#
# COMPACT_ATOMS: atom_id res chain seq x y z
N ALA A 1 20.11 -8.34 -18.36
CA ALA A 1 18.94 -7.85 -17.60
C ALA A 1 18.17 -9.07 -17.09
N THR A 2 18.02 -9.25 -15.79
CA THR A 2 17.17 -10.31 -15.22
C THR A 2 15.73 -10.03 -15.61
N THR A 3 15.09 -10.92 -16.35
CA THR A 3 13.68 -10.81 -16.72
C THR A 3 12.84 -10.90 -15.45
N ARG A 4 12.05 -9.86 -15.19
CA ARG A 4 11.13 -9.84 -14.05
C ARG A 4 10.05 -10.88 -14.28
N THR A 5 9.88 -11.77 -13.32
CA THR A 5 8.83 -12.80 -13.35
C THR A 5 8.10 -12.79 -12.03
N SER A 6 6.78 -12.96 -12.09
CA SER A 6 5.88 -13.03 -10.92
C SER A 6 5.95 -11.80 -10.01
N CYS A 7 5.72 -10.62 -10.61
CA CYS A 7 5.65 -9.36 -9.88
C CYS A 7 4.40 -9.32 -8.99
N PRO A 8 4.50 -8.92 -7.72
CA PRO A 8 3.36 -8.89 -6.82
C PRO A 8 2.19 -8.03 -7.33
N TRP A 9 2.50 -6.93 -8.01
CA TRP A 9 1.52 -6.00 -8.58
C TRP A 9 0.93 -6.47 -9.92
N ASP A 10 1.43 -7.56 -10.50
CA ASP A 10 0.89 -8.19 -11.71
C ASP A 10 0.23 -9.55 -11.40
N GLU A 11 0.08 -9.91 -10.11
CA GLU A 11 -0.62 -11.13 -9.71
C GLU A 11 -2.10 -11.07 -10.15
N THR A 12 -2.70 -12.24 -10.40
CA THR A 12 -4.13 -12.30 -10.72
C THR A 12 -4.98 -12.12 -9.46
N GLY A 13 -6.16 -11.53 -9.61
CA GLY A 13 -7.11 -11.35 -8.50
C GLY A 13 -6.79 -10.20 -7.55
N LEU A 14 -5.94 -9.26 -7.96
CA LEU A 14 -5.73 -8.02 -7.22
C LEU A 14 -6.99 -7.15 -7.21
N VAL A 15 -7.37 -6.70 -6.03
CA VAL A 15 -8.45 -5.72 -5.84
C VAL A 15 -7.81 -4.33 -5.83
N PRO A 16 -8.34 -3.34 -6.57
CA PRO A 16 -7.82 -1.99 -6.48
C PRO A 16 -8.02 -1.41 -5.08
N PHE A 17 -7.08 -0.60 -4.61
CA PHE A 17 -7.28 0.22 -3.41
C PHE A 17 -8.52 1.11 -3.60
N PRO A 18 -9.29 1.41 -2.52
CA PRO A 18 -10.46 2.28 -2.61
C PRO A 18 -10.17 3.56 -3.40
N SER A 19 -11.05 3.87 -4.35
CA SER A 19 -10.89 5.01 -5.24
C SER A 19 -10.95 6.34 -4.48
N GLY A 20 -10.29 7.35 -5.03
CA GLY A 20 -10.18 8.67 -4.41
C GLY A 20 -8.83 8.88 -3.72
N THR A 21 -8.49 10.16 -3.54
CA THR A 21 -7.19 10.60 -3.01
C THR A 21 -7.23 10.93 -1.52
N SER A 22 -8.41 10.92 -0.90
CA SER A 22 -8.61 11.27 0.51
C SER A 22 -9.65 10.35 1.15
N HIS A 23 -9.28 9.77 2.29
CA HIS A 23 -10.08 8.85 3.08
C HIS A 23 -10.03 9.24 4.56
N VAL A 24 -11.08 8.91 5.31
CA VAL A 24 -11.07 9.05 6.77
C VAL A 24 -10.41 7.82 7.38
N ASP A 25 -11.08 6.68 7.31
CA ASP A 25 -10.52 5.39 7.70
C ASP A 25 -10.62 4.41 6.52
N VAL A 26 -9.62 3.53 6.41
CA VAL A 26 -9.60 2.46 5.41
C VAL A 26 -9.31 1.16 6.11
N THR A 27 -10.21 0.19 5.99
CA THR A 27 -9.95 -1.20 6.39
C THR A 27 -10.01 -2.09 5.16
N LEU A 28 -8.92 -2.78 4.86
CA LEU A 28 -8.91 -3.72 3.75
C LEU A 28 -9.78 -4.92 4.09
N SER A 29 -10.46 -5.48 3.10
CA SER A 29 -11.22 -6.73 3.27
C SER A 29 -10.29 -7.89 3.65
N THR A 30 -10.76 -8.81 4.47
CA THR A 30 -10.01 -10.03 4.79
C THR A 30 -9.85 -10.92 3.55
N ASN A 31 -8.74 -11.67 3.49
CA ASN A 31 -8.45 -12.61 2.39
C ASN A 31 -8.35 -11.96 1.01
N THR A 32 -8.06 -10.65 0.94
CA THR A 32 -7.84 -9.95 -0.31
C THR A 32 -6.41 -9.45 -0.44
N LYS A 33 -5.96 -9.37 -1.69
CA LYS A 33 -4.74 -8.69 -2.09
C LYS A 33 -5.14 -7.36 -2.71
N VAL A 34 -4.76 -6.25 -2.07
CA VAL A 34 -5.16 -4.91 -2.47
C VAL A 34 -3.98 -4.18 -3.10
N LEU A 35 -4.16 -3.70 -4.32
CA LEU A 35 -3.14 -2.97 -5.08
C LEU A 35 -3.28 -1.47 -4.86
N LEU A 36 -2.26 -0.85 -4.27
CA LEU A 36 -2.09 0.59 -4.18
C LEU A 36 -1.21 1.08 -5.33
N SER A 37 -1.79 1.87 -6.23
CA SER A 37 -1.15 2.34 -7.47
C SER A 37 -1.11 3.86 -7.64
N SER A 38 -1.64 4.61 -6.67
CA SER A 38 -1.68 6.07 -6.72
C SER A 38 -1.57 6.67 -5.33
N GLY A 39 -1.21 7.95 -5.27
CA GLY A 39 -1.08 8.68 -4.01
C GLY A 39 -2.43 8.83 -3.31
N THR A 40 -2.43 8.65 -2.00
CA THR A 40 -3.65 8.73 -1.19
C THR A 40 -3.36 9.24 0.21
N THR A 41 -4.32 9.96 0.79
CA THR A 41 -4.26 10.51 2.14
C THR A 41 -5.34 9.88 3.00
N ILE A 42 -4.96 9.37 4.18
CA ILE A 42 -5.85 8.74 5.15
C ILE A 42 -5.75 9.53 6.44
N THR A 43 -6.77 10.37 6.70
CA THR A 43 -6.76 11.29 7.84
C THR A 43 -6.96 10.59 9.18
N GLY A 44 -7.40 9.32 9.17
CA GLY A 44 -7.50 8.41 10.31
C GLY A 44 -6.56 7.21 10.16
N LYS A 45 -7.12 6.00 10.10
CA LYS A 45 -6.38 4.73 10.20
C LYS A 45 -6.47 3.93 8.90
N LEU A 46 -5.32 3.45 8.44
CA LEU A 46 -5.24 2.33 7.50
C LEU A 46 -5.10 1.03 8.28
N ARG A 47 -6.03 0.08 8.11
CA ARG A 47 -5.97 -1.24 8.72
C ARG A 47 -5.85 -2.31 7.65
N VAL A 48 -4.78 -3.09 7.74
CA VAL A 48 -4.57 -4.31 6.96
C VAL A 48 -4.81 -5.49 7.92
N PRO A 49 -6.01 -6.12 7.90
CA PRO A 49 -6.30 -7.21 8.81
C PRO A 49 -5.51 -8.47 8.48
N ALA A 50 -5.53 -9.45 9.39
CA ALA A 50 -4.95 -10.76 9.13
C ALA A 50 -5.59 -11.40 7.89
N GLY A 51 -4.77 -12.08 7.09
CA GLY A 51 -5.19 -12.65 5.80
C GLY A 51 -5.32 -11.65 4.67
N ALA A 52 -5.25 -10.34 4.92
CA ALA A 52 -5.16 -9.33 3.87
C ALA A 52 -3.70 -8.98 3.53
N GLU A 53 -3.48 -8.53 2.30
CA GLU A 53 -2.17 -8.09 1.83
C GLU A 53 -2.32 -6.76 1.08
N LEU A 54 -1.54 -5.76 1.49
CA LEU A 54 -1.39 -4.49 0.79
C LEU A 54 -0.17 -4.58 -0.13
N ILE A 55 -0.37 -4.42 -1.43
CA ILE A 55 0.66 -4.55 -2.46
C ILE A 55 0.87 -3.19 -3.13
N PHE A 56 2.13 -2.79 -3.26
CA PHE A 56 2.48 -1.54 -3.94
C PHE A 56 2.73 -1.82 -5.42
N ALA A 57 2.09 -1.05 -6.30
CA ALA A 57 2.35 -1.09 -7.74
C ALA A 57 3.75 -0.53 -8.06
N ASP A 58 4.34 -0.92 -9.18
CA ASP A 58 5.63 -0.36 -9.64
C ASP A 58 5.47 1.03 -10.27
N THR A 59 5.03 1.99 -9.46
CA THR A 59 4.88 3.40 -9.83
C THR A 59 5.15 4.28 -8.60
N SER A 60 5.59 5.51 -8.82
CA SER A 60 5.88 6.42 -7.72
C SER A 60 4.61 7.01 -7.12
N PHE A 61 4.49 7.00 -5.79
CA PHE A 61 3.36 7.57 -5.08
C PHE A 61 3.70 7.87 -3.62
N GLU A 62 2.82 8.64 -2.97
CA GLU A 62 2.85 8.89 -1.54
C GLU A 62 1.57 8.41 -0.85
N LEU A 63 1.73 7.59 0.20
CA LEU A 63 0.69 7.23 1.14
C LEU A 63 0.87 8.09 2.40
N VAL A 64 -0.03 9.06 2.60
CA VAL A 64 -0.10 9.83 3.83
C VAL A 64 -1.13 9.19 4.75
N ALA A 65 -0.77 8.86 5.98
CA ALA A 65 -1.71 8.32 6.95
C ALA A 65 -1.43 8.86 8.36
N ARG A 66 -2.43 8.94 9.25
CA ARG A 66 -2.12 9.18 10.67
C ARG A 66 -1.62 7.93 11.38
N SER A 67 -2.18 6.79 11.02
CA SER A 67 -1.87 5.51 11.63
C SER A 67 -2.00 4.39 10.61
N ILE A 68 -1.08 3.43 10.67
CA ILE A 68 -1.15 2.19 9.88
C ILE A 68 -1.09 1.01 10.86
N ILE A 69 -2.11 0.16 10.83
CA ILE A 69 -2.20 -1.06 11.62
C ILE A 69 -2.05 -2.25 10.66
N LEU A 70 -0.90 -2.93 10.75
CA LEU A 70 -0.55 -4.06 9.88
C LEU A 70 -0.63 -5.37 10.66
N ASN A 71 -1.76 -6.06 10.56
CA ASN A 71 -1.95 -7.42 11.08
C ASN A 71 -1.85 -8.48 9.97
N GLY A 72 -1.94 -8.05 8.71
CA GLY A 72 -1.72 -8.86 7.52
C GLY A 72 -0.31 -8.66 6.94
N ARG A 73 -0.22 -8.44 5.63
CA ARG A 73 1.05 -8.25 4.92
C ARG A 73 1.10 -6.92 4.19
N LEU A 74 2.29 -6.35 4.09
CA LEU A 74 2.63 -5.27 3.16
C LEU A 74 3.76 -5.76 2.27
N ARG A 75 3.59 -5.68 0.95
CA ARG A 75 4.54 -6.20 -0.03
C ARG A 75 4.92 -5.17 -1.08
N VAL A 76 6.22 -4.98 -1.24
CA VAL A 76 6.83 -4.07 -2.23
C VAL A 76 7.85 -4.88 -3.02
N GLY A 77 7.45 -5.35 -4.20
CA GLY A 77 8.27 -6.23 -5.02
C GLY A 77 8.55 -7.61 -4.41
N SER A 78 9.45 -8.33 -5.05
CA SER A 78 9.90 -9.66 -4.68
C SER A 78 11.38 -9.87 -5.07
N PRO A 79 12.04 -10.94 -4.60
CA PRO A 79 13.41 -11.25 -5.00
C PRO A 79 13.61 -11.38 -6.51
N THR A 80 12.60 -11.87 -7.24
CA THR A 80 12.61 -12.09 -8.69
C THR A 80 11.96 -10.94 -9.48
N CYS A 81 11.27 -10.03 -8.81
CA CYS A 81 10.67 -8.85 -9.40
C CYS A 81 10.81 -7.64 -8.45
N ARG A 82 11.96 -6.97 -8.56
CA ARG A 82 12.21 -5.69 -7.88
C ARG A 82 11.46 -4.57 -8.58
N THR A 83 11.11 -3.52 -7.85
CA THR A 83 10.58 -2.28 -8.42
C THR A 83 11.59 -1.64 -9.39
N SER A 84 11.10 -0.76 -10.27
CA SER A 84 11.91 -0.07 -11.27
C SER A 84 12.89 0.91 -10.66
N ALA A 85 14.05 1.01 -11.29
CA ALA A 85 15.01 2.04 -10.97
C ALA A 85 14.34 3.41 -11.20
N GLY A 86 14.24 4.22 -10.14
CA GLY A 86 13.52 5.49 -10.16
C GLY A 86 12.08 5.45 -9.60
N THR A 87 11.51 4.27 -9.35
CA THR A 87 10.25 4.14 -8.61
C THR A 87 10.48 4.49 -7.14
N GLN A 88 9.68 5.42 -6.61
CA GLN A 88 9.73 5.83 -5.21
C GLN A 88 8.37 5.65 -4.54
N HIS A 89 8.34 4.83 -3.50
CA HIS A 89 7.18 4.71 -2.61
C HIS A 89 7.46 5.47 -1.32
N THR A 90 6.66 6.50 -1.05
CA THR A 90 6.75 7.29 0.19
C THR A 90 5.59 6.94 1.11
N ILE A 91 5.89 6.67 2.38
CA ILE A 91 4.87 6.55 3.44
C ILE A 91 5.12 7.67 4.44
N THR A 92 4.17 8.58 4.56
CA THR A 92 4.24 9.71 5.49
C THR A 92 3.25 9.49 6.62
N LEU A 93 3.77 9.30 7.83
CA LEU A 93 2.96 9.22 9.04
C LEU A 93 2.78 10.62 9.63
N THR A 94 1.54 11.09 9.68
CA THR A 94 1.19 12.42 10.19
C THR A 94 0.61 12.33 11.60
N GLY A 95 0.97 13.28 12.46
CA GLY A 95 0.45 13.36 13.81
C GLY A 95 0.58 14.79 14.33
N SER A 96 -0.39 15.20 15.12
CA SER A 96 -0.29 16.41 15.92
C SER A 96 0.08 16.00 17.35
N ARG A 97 1.04 16.70 17.96
CA ARG A 97 1.21 16.62 19.41
C ARG A 97 -0.10 17.10 20.06
N SER A 98 -0.69 16.27 20.92
CA SER A 98 -1.93 16.59 21.65
C SER A 98 -1.69 17.34 22.95
N ASP A 99 -0.44 17.66 23.29
CA ASP A 99 -0.10 18.36 24.51
C ASP A 99 -0.16 19.88 24.27
N ALA A 100 -1.37 20.43 24.41
CA ALA A 100 -1.63 21.86 24.59
C ALA A 100 -2.79 22.04 25.59
#